data_AF-A0A0B0D0T9-F1
#
_entry.id   AF-A0A0B0D0T9-F1
#
_cell.length_a   1.000
_cell.length_b   1.000
_cell.length_c   1.000
_cell.angle_alpha   90.00
_cell.angle_beta   90.00
_cell.angle_gamma   90.00
#
_symmetry.space_group_name_H-M   'P 1'
#
loop_
_entity.id
_entity.type
_entity.pdbx_description
1 polymer ?
#
loop_
_entity_poly.entity_id
_entity_poly.type
_entity_poly.pdbx_seq_one_letter_code
_entity_poly.pdbx_strand_id
1 'polypeptide(L)'
;MSNPITNIPIPAILEIKKGAIYHLEALLRKHGFKKVLILFDDFTFHQFEEEVKGSFTTLELETTLLKDQLDIKELITHAFSFQPYDVIVAIGGGSIIDSGKYISFSRGTPFISVPTSASN
;
A
#
# COMPACT_ATOMS: atom_id res chain seq x y z
N MET A 1 5.14 -38.91 -10.46
CA MET A 1 5.13 -37.47 -10.76
C MET A 1 4.64 -36.77 -9.52
N SER A 2 5.46 -35.95 -8.87
CA SER A 2 5.01 -35.12 -7.76
C SER A 2 4.09 -34.04 -8.33
N ASN A 3 2.85 -33.95 -7.84
CA ASN A 3 2.00 -32.80 -8.16
C ASN A 3 2.80 -31.53 -7.82
N PRO A 4 2.96 -30.58 -8.76
CA PRO A 4 3.50 -29.28 -8.39
C PRO A 4 2.57 -28.72 -7.31
N ILE A 5 3.11 -28.43 -6.14
CA ILE A 5 2.38 -27.74 -5.09
C ILE A 5 2.23 -26.30 -5.59
N THR A 6 1.12 -26.00 -6.26
CA THR A 6 0.77 -24.64 -6.66
C THR A 6 0.27 -23.92 -5.42
N ASN A 7 1.01 -22.92 -4.95
CA ASN A 7 0.53 -22.02 -3.91
C ASN A 7 -0.26 -20.88 -4.58
N ILE A 8 -1.56 -20.79 -4.30
CA ILE A 8 -2.43 -19.72 -4.83
C ILE A 8 -2.70 -18.74 -3.68
N PRO A 9 -1.98 -17.62 -3.58
CA PRO A 9 -2.26 -16.61 -2.57
C PRO A 9 -3.57 -15.89 -2.93
N ILE A 10 -4.61 -16.11 -2.13
CA ILE A 10 -5.86 -15.35 -2.21
C ILE A 10 -5.69 -14.08 -1.36
N PRO A 11 -6.10 -12.89 -1.85
CA PRO A 11 -6.10 -11.68 -1.02
C PRO A 11 -6.88 -11.89 0.28
N ALA A 12 -6.22 -11.67 1.42
CA ALA A 12 -6.85 -11.81 2.74
C ALA A 12 -7.84 -10.68 3.04
N ILE A 13 -7.71 -9.54 2.34
CA ILE A 13 -8.52 -8.34 2.51
C ILE A 13 -9.13 -7.97 1.16
N LEU A 14 -10.45 -7.88 1.12
CA LEU A 14 -11.21 -7.36 -0.02
C LEU A 14 -12.37 -6.52 0.50
N GLU A 15 -12.30 -5.21 0.31
CA GLU A 15 -13.30 -4.24 0.78
C GLU A 15 -13.73 -3.36 -0.38
N ILE A 16 -15.00 -3.46 -0.78
CA ILE A 16 -15.58 -2.66 -1.87
C ILE A 16 -16.79 -1.92 -1.30
N LYS A 17 -16.59 -0.66 -0.89
CA LYS A 17 -17.64 0.19 -0.33
C LYS A 17 -17.26 1.68 -0.42
N LYS A 18 -18.27 2.53 -0.37
CA LYS A 18 -18.08 3.99 -0.28
C LYS A 18 -17.32 4.35 1.00
N GLY A 19 -16.32 5.22 0.89
CA GLY A 19 -15.56 5.73 2.04
C GLY A 19 -14.60 4.71 2.69
N ALA A 20 -14.29 3.60 2.03
CA ALA A 20 -13.41 2.55 2.59
C ALA A 20 -12.05 3.07 3.07
N ILE A 21 -11.49 4.07 2.38
CA ILE A 21 -10.20 4.70 2.69
C ILE A 21 -10.16 5.31 4.11
N TYR A 22 -11.27 5.86 4.59
CA TYR A 22 -11.38 6.48 5.91
C TYR A 22 -11.57 5.47 7.05
N HIS A 23 -11.72 4.19 6.70
CA HIS A 23 -11.83 3.08 7.66
C HIS A 23 -10.60 2.17 7.64
N LEU A 24 -9.52 2.63 7.00
CA LEU A 24 -8.31 1.84 6.79
C LEU A 24 -7.66 1.44 8.11
N GLU A 25 -7.56 2.34 9.10
CA GLU A 25 -6.96 2.01 10.40
C GLU A 25 -7.68 0.83 11.08
N ALA A 26 -9.02 0.82 11.11
CA ALA A 26 -9.78 -0.26 11.73
C ALA A 26 -9.54 -1.61 11.04
N LEU A 27 -9.45 -1.59 9.70
CA LEU A 27 -9.15 -2.77 8.90
C LEU A 27 -7.73 -3.29 9.15
N LEU A 28 -6.75 -2.40 9.19
CA LEU A 28 -5.34 -2.73 9.46
C LEU A 28 -5.16 -3.33 10.85
N ARG A 29 -5.77 -2.70 11.87
CA ARG A 29 -5.76 -3.19 13.25
C ARG A 29 -6.36 -4.59 13.39
N LYS A 30 -7.46 -4.86 12.68
CA LYS A 30 -8.10 -6.19 12.67
C LYS A 30 -7.15 -7.30 12.18
N HIS A 31 -6.19 -6.94 11.32
CA HIS A 31 -5.17 -7.86 10.79
C HIS A 31 -3.84 -7.81 11.56
N GLY A 32 -3.78 -7.06 12.66
CA GLY A 32 -2.63 -7.03 13.57
C GLY A 32 -1.48 -6.12 13.15
N PHE A 33 -1.64 -5.32 12.10
CA PHE A 33 -0.62 -4.33 11.69
C PHE A 33 -0.53 -3.19 12.69
N LYS A 34 0.70 -2.72 12.97
CA LYS A 34 0.99 -1.63 13.92
C LYS A 34 1.67 -0.43 13.27
N LYS A 35 2.62 -0.70 12.37
CA LYS A 35 3.44 0.31 11.68
C LYS A 35 3.17 0.26 10.18
N VAL A 36 2.70 1.38 9.63
CA VAL A 36 2.10 1.47 8.30
C VAL A 36 2.81 2.54 7.48
N LEU A 37 3.20 2.19 6.25
CA LEU A 37 3.64 3.15 5.24
C LEU A 37 2.53 3.31 4.20
N ILE A 38 2.12 4.54 3.92
CA ILE A 38 1.19 4.85 2.81
C ILE A 38 1.94 5.63 1.72
N LEU A 39 1.89 5.09 0.51
CA LEU A 39 2.45 5.67 -0.70
C LEU A 39 1.36 6.37 -1.49
N PHE A 40 1.62 7.60 -1.89
CA PHE A 40 0.75 8.43 -2.72
C PHE A 40 1.45 8.86 -4.01
N ASP A 41 0.67 9.07 -5.06
CA ASP A 41 1.07 9.91 -6.20
C ASP A 41 0.77 11.38 -5.92
N ASP A 42 1.20 12.29 -6.80
CA ASP A 42 1.06 13.74 -6.62
C ASP A 42 -0.39 14.16 -6.37
N PHE A 43 -1.31 13.68 -7.21
CA PHE A 43 -2.73 14.02 -7.10
C PHE A 43 -3.35 13.50 -5.80
N THR A 44 -3.15 12.22 -5.48
CA THR A 44 -3.75 11.61 -4.29
C THR A 44 -3.14 12.08 -3.00
N PHE A 45 -1.86 12.47 -3.00
CA PHE A 45 -1.22 13.10 -1.86
C PHE A 45 -1.96 14.40 -1.53
N HIS A 46 -2.14 15.28 -2.52
CA HIS A 46 -2.84 16.54 -2.32
C HIS A 46 -4.34 16.37 -1.98
N GLN A 47 -4.98 15.33 -2.51
CA GLN A 47 -6.43 15.15 -2.37
C GLN A 47 -6.84 14.40 -1.10
N PHE A 48 -6.02 13.47 -0.60
CA PHE A 48 -6.45 12.51 0.44
C PHE A 48 -5.52 12.41 1.64
N GLU A 49 -4.26 12.85 1.56
CA GLU A 49 -3.26 12.55 2.59
C GLU A 49 -3.66 13.09 3.97
N GLU A 50 -4.13 14.33 4.04
CA GLU A 50 -4.54 14.97 5.30
C GLU A 50 -5.74 14.25 5.93
N GLU A 51 -6.79 13.98 5.15
CA GLU A 51 -7.99 13.30 5.65
C GLU A 51 -7.69 11.86 6.08
N VAL A 52 -6.85 11.15 5.31
CA VAL A 52 -6.44 9.78 5.65
C VAL A 52 -5.60 9.77 6.91
N LYS A 53 -4.60 10.66 7.04
CA LYS A 53 -3.83 10.81 8.27
C LYS A 53 -4.73 11.13 9.46
N GLY A 54 -5.68 12.05 9.28
CA GLY A 54 -6.64 12.44 10.31
C GLY A 54 -7.58 11.30 10.75
N SER A 55 -7.77 10.28 9.91
CA SER A 55 -8.55 9.08 10.25
C SER A 55 -7.77 8.05 11.10
N PHE A 56 -6.44 8.20 11.21
CA PHE A 56 -5.59 7.32 12.01
C PHE A 56 -5.35 7.92 13.40
N THR A 57 -5.43 7.08 14.43
CA THR A 57 -5.42 7.52 15.83
C THR A 57 -4.43 6.77 16.71
N THR A 58 -4.13 5.51 16.39
CA THR A 58 -3.37 4.58 17.24
C THR A 58 -2.22 3.88 16.54
N LEU A 59 -2.30 3.68 15.22
CA LEU A 59 -1.21 3.08 14.45
C LEU A 59 -0.09 4.08 14.20
N GLU A 60 1.15 3.58 14.13
CA GLU A 60 2.29 4.37 13.67
C GLU A 60 2.19 4.50 12.14
N LEU A 61 1.82 5.70 11.68
CA LEU A 61 1.59 5.99 10.27
C LEU A 61 2.66 6.94 9.72
N GLU A 62 3.28 6.53 8.62
CA GLU A 62 4.10 7.39 7.77
C GLU A 62 3.49 7.46 6.37
N THR A 63 3.54 8.64 5.74
CA THR A 63 3.10 8.85 4.36
C THR A 63 4.28 9.31 3.52
N THR A 64 4.30 8.91 2.26
CA THR A 64 5.34 9.32 1.31
C THR A 64 4.73 9.59 -0.05
N LEU A 65 5.10 10.73 -0.63
CA LEU A 65 4.87 11.03 -2.03
C LEU A 65 5.95 10.35 -2.88
N LEU A 66 5.54 9.51 -3.82
CA LEU A 66 6.44 8.99 -4.85
C LEU A 66 6.25 9.77 -6.14
N LYS A 67 7.36 10.00 -6.84
CA LYS A 67 7.33 10.62 -8.16
C LYS A 67 6.74 9.64 -9.17
N ASP A 68 6.17 10.18 -10.24
CA ASP A 68 5.75 9.38 -11.37
C ASP A 68 6.96 8.80 -12.14
N GLN A 69 6.72 7.67 -12.83
CA GLN A 69 7.65 7.06 -13.78
C GLN A 69 9.01 6.64 -13.18
N LEU A 70 9.03 6.20 -11.93
CA LEU A 70 10.24 5.63 -11.31
C LEU A 70 10.70 4.40 -12.07
N ASP A 71 12.00 4.32 -12.32
CA ASP A 71 12.61 3.11 -12.86
C ASP A 71 12.78 2.02 -11.79
N ILE A 72 13.12 0.80 -12.21
CA ILE A 72 13.29 -0.34 -11.29
C ILE A 72 14.40 -0.08 -10.26
N LYS A 73 15.50 0.60 -10.63
CA LYS A 73 16.61 0.87 -9.72
C LYS A 73 16.19 1.87 -8.65
N GLU A 74 15.42 2.88 -9.03
CA GLU A 74 14.85 3.87 -8.12
C GLU A 74 13.85 3.21 -7.17
N LEU A 75 12.97 2.34 -7.67
CA LEU A 75 12.03 1.58 -6.82
C LEU A 75 12.75 0.70 -5.80
N ILE A 76 13.81 -0.02 -6.21
CA ILE A 76 14.64 -0.82 -5.28
C ILE A 76 15.31 0.10 -4.24
N THR A 77 15.85 1.23 -4.69
CA THR A 77 16.51 2.19 -3.79
C THR A 77 15.52 2.71 -2.74
N HIS A 78 14.32 3.10 -3.17
CA HIS A 78 13.24 3.49 -2.26
C HIS A 78 12.90 2.37 -1.28
N ALA A 79 12.68 1.16 -1.77
CA ALA A 79 12.30 0.01 -0.95
C ALA A 79 13.29 -0.23 0.21
N PHE A 80 14.59 -0.12 -0.02
CA PHE A 80 15.61 -0.32 1.01
C PHE A 80 15.97 0.95 1.80
N SER A 81 15.58 2.14 1.34
CA SER A 81 15.71 3.40 2.09
C SER A 81 14.71 3.51 3.25
N PHE A 82 13.54 2.88 3.11
CA PHE A 82 12.50 2.89 4.12
C PHE A 82 12.87 2.05 5.34
N GLN A 83 12.55 2.54 6.53
CA GLN A 83 12.57 1.72 7.76
C GLN A 83 11.61 0.52 7.64
N PRO A 84 11.74 -0.53 8.47
CA PRO A 84 10.79 -1.65 8.48
C PRO A 84 9.36 -1.20 8.82
N TYR A 85 8.39 -1.68 8.03
CA TYR A 85 6.96 -1.49 8.22
C TYR A 85 6.26 -2.86 8.23
N ASP A 86 5.14 -2.96 8.93
CA ASP A 86 4.35 -4.20 8.95
C ASP A 86 3.53 -4.38 7.67
N VAL A 87 3.18 -3.27 7.03
CA VAL A 87 2.38 -3.23 5.81
C VAL A 87 2.68 -1.97 5.00
N ILE A 88 2.69 -2.10 3.68
CA ILE A 88 2.75 -0.99 2.73
C ILE A 88 1.40 -0.86 2.05
N VAL A 89 0.85 0.34 2.05
CA VAL A 89 -0.39 0.70 1.36
C VAL A 89 -0.03 1.63 0.22
N ALA A 90 -0.62 1.43 -0.96
CA ALA A 90 -0.55 2.42 -2.04
C ALA A 90 -1.96 2.93 -2.34
N ILE A 91 -2.09 4.26 -2.45
CA ILE A 91 -3.35 4.95 -2.74
C ILE A 91 -3.16 5.74 -4.01
N GLY A 92 -3.97 5.46 -5.04
CA GLY A 92 -3.96 6.21 -6.29
C GLY A 92 -4.20 5.38 -7.54
N GLY A 93 -3.66 5.84 -8.66
CA GLY A 93 -3.82 5.18 -9.96
C GLY A 93 -2.95 3.92 -10.11
N GLY A 94 -3.07 3.25 -11.26
CA GLY A 94 -2.32 2.00 -11.52
C GLY A 94 -0.80 2.12 -11.34
N SER A 95 -0.21 3.27 -11.69
CA SER A 95 1.24 3.48 -11.59
C SER A 95 1.77 3.46 -10.15
N ILE A 96 1.12 4.15 -9.21
CA ILE A 96 1.52 4.12 -7.80
C ILE A 96 1.20 2.77 -7.15
N ILE A 97 0.10 2.12 -7.55
CA ILE A 97 -0.25 0.77 -7.08
C ILE A 97 0.83 -0.23 -7.48
N ASP A 98 1.30 -0.20 -8.73
CA ASP A 98 2.36 -1.11 -9.19
C ASP A 98 3.71 -0.77 -8.58
N SER A 99 4.01 0.51 -8.37
CA SER A 99 5.22 0.95 -7.65
C SER A 99 5.24 0.42 -6.21
N GLY A 100 4.13 0.61 -5.48
CA GLY A 100 3.98 0.11 -4.11
C GLY A 100 4.01 -1.41 -4.03
N LYS A 101 3.38 -2.10 -4.99
CA LYS A 101 3.43 -3.56 -5.12
C LYS A 101 4.87 -4.04 -5.31
N TYR A 102 5.63 -3.39 -6.19
CA TYR A 102 7.03 -3.75 -6.42
C TYR A 102 7.90 -3.49 -5.18
N ILE A 103 7.76 -2.32 -4.54
CA ILE A 103 8.48 -1.96 -3.30
C ILE A 103 8.19 -2.98 -2.20
N SER A 104 6.92 -3.33 -1.99
CA SER A 104 6.49 -4.30 -0.98
C SER A 104 7.04 -5.71 -1.27
N PHE A 105 7.02 -6.13 -2.54
CA PHE A 105 7.58 -7.40 -2.99
C PHE A 105 9.09 -7.48 -2.74
N SER A 106 9.86 -6.44 -3.10
CA SER A 106 11.30 -6.38 -2.86
C SER A 106 11.65 -6.48 -1.37
N ARG A 107 10.74 -6.07 -0.49
CA ARG A 107 10.92 -6.09 0.97
C ARG A 107 10.34 -7.33 1.64
N GLY A 108 9.54 -8.13 0.94
CA GLY A 108 8.75 -9.20 1.54
C GLY A 108 7.70 -8.67 2.54
N THR A 109 7.26 -7.42 2.37
CA THR A 109 6.28 -6.78 3.25
C THR A 109 4.87 -6.95 2.66
N PRO A 110 3.84 -7.25 3.48
CA PRO A 110 2.44 -7.25 3.05
C PRO A 110 2.04 -5.96 2.32
N PHE A 111 1.19 -6.11 1.31
CA PHE A 111 0.74 -5.01 0.46
C PHE A 111 -0.77 -4.86 0.47
N ILE A 112 -1.24 -3.61 0.52
CA ILE A 112 -2.65 -3.26 0.32
C ILE A 112 -2.77 -2.21 -0.79
N SER A 113 -3.56 -2.51 -1.81
CA SER A 113 -3.91 -1.57 -2.86
C SER A 113 -5.21 -0.83 -2.55
N VAL A 114 -5.20 0.49 -2.66
CA VAL A 114 -6.39 1.35 -2.59
C VAL A 114 -6.51 2.15 -3.90
N PRO A 115 -7.03 1.53 -4.97
CA PRO A 115 -7.11 2.18 -6.28
C PRO A 115 -8.16 3.31 -6.26
N THR A 116 -7.80 4.47 -6.81
CA THR A 116 -8.74 5.61 -7.00
C THR A 116 -9.40 5.61 -8.37
N SER A 117 -8.94 4.75 -9.29
CA SER A 117 -9.53 4.51 -10.60
C SER A 117 -9.57 3.02 -10.87
N ALA A 118 -10.68 2.53 -11.43
CA ALA A 118 -10.83 1.16 -11.91
C ALA A 118 -10.34 1.06 -13.35
N SER A 119 -9.11 1.51 -13.61
CA SER A 119 -8.59 1.66 -14.97
C SER A 119 -7.95 0.41 -15.55
N ASN A 120 -7.75 -0.66 -14.76
CA ASN A 120 -7.49 -2.07 -15.14
C ASN A 120 -7.18 -2.91 -13.89
#